data_AF-A0A2E4LGI9-F1
#
_entry.id   AF-A0A2E4LGI9-F1
#
_cell.length_a   1.000
_cell.length_b   1.000
_cell.length_c   1.000
_cell.angle_alpha   90.00
_cell.angle_beta   90.00
_cell.angle_gamma   90.00
#
_symmetry.space_group_name_H-M   'P 1'
#
loop_
_entity.id
_entity.type
_entity.pdbx_description
1 polymer ?
#
loop_
_entity_poly.entity_id
_entity_poly.type
_entity_poly.pdbx_seq_one_letter_code
_entity_poly.pdbx_strand_id
1 'polypeptide(L)' 'MGKKVSKKDLKWSELGFDYIRTDYRYSAIYENGEWKPGLLIEDEQISIHEGAP' A
#
# COMPACT_ATOMS: atom_id res chain seq x y z
N MET A 1 -17.05 -8.85 -10.13
CA MET A 1 -17.80 -8.50 -8.89
C MET A 1 -16.95 -7.50 -8.11
N GLY A 2 -17.29 -6.20 -8.11
CA GLY A 2 -16.51 -5.20 -7.37
C GLY A 2 -16.77 -5.29 -5.86
N LYS A 3 -15.72 -5.29 -5.04
CA LYS A 3 -15.82 -5.29 -3.58
C LYS A 3 -16.45 -3.95 -3.15
N LYS A 4 -17.63 -3.98 -2.51
CA LYS A 4 -18.29 -2.76 -2.01
C LYS A 4 -17.62 -2.36 -0.69
N VAL A 5 -16.73 -1.37 -0.73
CA VAL A 5 -16.01 -0.87 0.46
C VAL A 5 -16.92 0.12 1.19
N SER A 6 -17.18 -0.14 2.48
CA SER A 6 -17.86 0.82 3.35
C SER A 6 -16.89 1.91 3.78
N LYS A 7 -17.37 3.16 3.87
CA LYS A 7 -16.57 4.27 4.38
C LYS A 7 -16.22 3.97 5.84
N LYS A 8 -14.93 3.98 6.19
CA LYS A 8 -14.50 3.91 7.59
C LYS A 8 -14.91 5.19 8.31
N ASP A 9 -15.37 5.03 9.55
CA ASP A 9 -15.66 6.18 10.41
C ASP A 9 -14.35 6.80 10.90
N LEU A 10 -14.10 8.04 10.49
CA LEU A 10 -12.88 8.77 10.79
C LEU A 10 -13.23 9.94 11.71
N LYS A 11 -12.51 10.06 12.82
CA LYS A 11 -12.61 11.22 13.70
C LYS A 11 -11.85 12.41 13.11
N TRP A 12 -12.53 13.19 12.27
CA TRP A 12 -11.95 14.30 11.52
C TRP A 12 -11.24 15.36 12.36
N SER A 13 -11.70 15.59 13.60
CA SER A 13 -11.07 16.54 14.53
C SER A 13 -9.73 16.05 15.10
N GLU A 14 -9.47 14.75 15.06
CA GLU A 14 -8.25 14.10 15.58
C GLU A 14 -7.28 13.71 14.45
N LEU A 15 -7.62 13.97 13.19
CA LEU A 15 -6.78 13.68 12.01
C LEU A 15 -5.60 14.65 11.97
N GLY A 16 -4.42 14.15 12.37
CA GLY A 16 -3.14 14.85 12.30
C GLY A 16 -2.31 14.49 11.07
N PHE A 17 -1.01 14.81 11.11
CA PHE A 17 -0.03 14.45 10.08
C PHE A 17 0.86 13.30 10.55
N ASP A 18 0.23 12.17 10.87
CA ASP A 18 0.88 10.94 11.32
C ASP A 18 0.53 9.77 10.41
N TYR A 19 1.29 8.68 10.52
CA TYR A 19 1.02 7.46 9.76
C TYR A 19 -0.31 6.83 10.19
N ILE A 20 -1.18 6.59 9.21
CA ILE A 20 -2.43 5.86 9.38
C ILE A 20 -2.49 4.75 8.33
N ARG A 21 -2.59 3.50 8.78
CA ARG A 21 -2.70 2.34 7.89
C ARG A 21 -3.96 2.43 7.03
N THR A 22 -3.79 2.37 5.71
CA THR A 22 -4.87 2.23 4.72
C THR A 22 -5.06 0.77 4.30
N ASP A 23 -6.18 0.50 3.62
CA ASP A 23 -6.54 -0.85 3.18
C ASP A 23 -5.68 -1.36 2.01
N TYR A 24 -5.32 -0.48 1.09
CA TYR A 24 -4.62 -0.85 -0.15
C TYR A 24 -3.45 0.09 -0.46
N ARG A 25 -2.43 -0.47 -1.11
CA ARG A 25 -1.24 0.22 -1.62
C ARG A 25 -0.95 -0.29 -3.03
N TYR A 26 -0.45 0.57 -3.90
CA TYR A 26 0.10 0.14 -5.19
C TYR A 26 1.54 -0.31 -5.00
N SER A 27 1.91 -1.45 -5.58
CA SER A 27 3.27 -1.98 -5.59
C SER A 27 3.63 -2.45 -7.00
N ALA A 28 4.86 -2.18 -7.42
CA ALA A 28 5.42 -2.65 -8.68
C ALA A 28 6.89 -3.03 -8.47
N ILE A 29 7.36 -4.03 -9.21
CA ILE A 29 8.74 -4.53 -9.10
C ILE A 29 9.50 -4.05 -10.33
N TYR A 30 10.64 -3.41 -10.10
CA TYR A 30 11.61 -3.10 -11.15
C TYR A 30 12.70 -4.17 -11.17
N GLU A 31 12.87 -4.85 -12.29
CA GLU A 31 13.82 -5.95 -12.44
C GLU A 31 14.34 -5.98 -13.88
N ASN A 32 15.66 -6.22 -14.05
CA ASN A 32 16.30 -6.36 -15.37
C ASN A 32 16.06 -5.20 -16.34
N GLY A 33 15.92 -3.97 -15.82
CA GLY A 33 15.74 -2.77 -16.64
C GLY A 33 14.27 -2.43 -16.95
N GLU A 34 13.32 -3.18 -16.44
CA GLU A 34 11.90 -3.03 -16.78
C GLU A 34 10.99 -3.05 -15.53
N TRP A 35 9.90 -2.29 -15.61
CA TRP A 35 8.82 -2.35 -14.63
C TRP A 35 7.86 -3.49 -14.96
N LYS A 36 7.67 -4.39 -14.00
CA LYS A 36 6.58 -5.36 -14.06
C LYS A 36 5.23 -4.66 -13.87
N PRO A 37 4.12 -5.27 -14.32
CA PRO A 37 2.78 -4.74 -14.03
C PRO A 37 2.60 -4.53 -12.53
N GLY A 38 2.03 -3.39 -12.17
CA GLY A 38 1.74 -3.09 -10.77
C GLY A 38 0.50 -3.82 -10.25
N LEU A 39 0.47 -4.01 -8.94
CA LEU A 39 -0.57 -4.71 -8.19
C LEU A 39 -1.04 -3.84 -7.02
N LEU A 40 -2.30 -4.02 -6.62
CA LEU A 40 -2.79 -3.54 -5.34
C LEU A 40 -2.53 -4.61 -4.27
N ILE A 41 -1.89 -4.21 -3.18
CA ILE A 41 -1.57 -5.06 -2.02
C ILE A 41 -2.22 -4.50 -0.75
N GLU A 42 -2.51 -5.37 0.20
CA GLU A 42 -3.06 -5.00 1.52
C GLU A 42 -1.99 -4.96 2.63
N ASP A 43 -0.84 -5.61 2.39
CA ASP A 43 0.29 -5.60 3.30
C ASP A 43 0.98 -4.22 3.30
N GLU A 44 1.40 -3.80 4.48
CA GLU A 44 2.11 -2.54 4.70
C GLU A 44 3.60 -2.72 4.87
N GLN A 45 4.05 -3.96 5.08
CA GLN A 45 5.45 -4.31 5.13
C GLN A 45 5.97 -4.57 3.73
N ILE A 46 7.22 -4.15 3.49
CA ILE A 46 7.94 -4.42 2.25
C ILE A 46 8.98 -5.48 2.58
N SER A 47 8.83 -6.68 2.00
CA SER A 47 9.86 -7.71 2.07
C SER A 47 10.99 -7.36 1.10
N ILE A 48 12.19 -7.16 1.64
CA ILE A 48 13.41 -6.88 0.87
C ILE A 48 14.47 -7.94 1.16
N HIS A 49 15.31 -8.23 0.17
CA HIS A 49 16.48 -9.09 0.38
C HIS A 49 17.48 -8.41 1.32
N GLU A 50 18.13 -9.17 2.20
CA GLU A 50 19.06 -8.63 3.22
C GLU A 50 20.24 -7.83 2.63
N GLY A 51 20.66 -8.19 1.42
CA GLY A 51 21.72 -7.51 0.66
C GLY A 51 21.19 -6.55 -0.42
N ALA A 52 19.95 -6.06 -0.31
CA ALA A 52 19.46 -5.03 -1.23
C ALA A 52 20.33 -3.76 -1.10
N PRO A 53 20.81 -3.19 -2.22
CA PRO A 53 21.66 -2.00 -2.22
C PRO A 53 20.91 -0.73 -1.79
#